data_AF-A0A938IAP7-F1
#
_entry.id   AF-A0A938IAP7-F1
#
_cell.length_a   1.000
_cell.length_b   1.000
_cell.length_c   1.000
_cell.angle_alpha   90.00
_cell.angle_beta   90.00
_cell.angle_gamma   90.00
#
_symmetry.space_group_name_H-M   'P 1'
#
loop_
_entity.id
_entity.type
_entity.pdbx_description
1 polymer ?
#
loop_
_entity_poly.entity_id
_entity_poly.type
_entity_poly.pdbx_seq_one_letter_code
_entity_poly.pdbx_strand_id
1 'polypeptide(L)'
;MPDFVPTIDDETLERLVNREFTSDTAGRVHSLLETYGAKPHHIERNRVRAAILKLAHGDLGAIQRQVSVAITDFRDVVGAAEYPRQMEIGFAGMSDASEEHLQDLKNQDWKDYCDWLQKP
;
A
#
# COMPACT_ATOMS: atom_id res chain seq x y z
N MET A 1 16.37 11.51 9.69
CA MET A 1 16.03 10.09 9.43
C MET A 1 15.18 10.05 8.17
N PRO A 2 15.31 9.04 7.29
CA PRO A 2 14.39 8.91 6.16
C PRO A 2 12.96 8.85 6.71
N ASP A 3 12.05 9.54 6.04
CA ASP A 3 10.63 9.43 6.33
C ASP A 3 10.15 8.11 5.72
N PHE A 4 9.82 7.12 6.56
CA PHE A 4 9.39 5.78 6.12
C PHE A 4 7.94 5.77 5.61
N VAL A 5 7.48 6.90 5.07
CA VAL A 5 6.13 7.15 4.61
C VAL A 5 6.21 7.63 3.17
N PRO A 6 5.66 6.87 2.21
CA PRO A 6 5.71 7.25 0.81
C PRO A 6 4.71 8.38 0.54
N THR A 7 5.17 9.41 -0.18
CA THR A 7 4.28 10.41 -0.77
C THR A 7 3.93 9.96 -2.19
N ILE A 8 2.64 9.81 -2.48
CA ILE A 8 2.13 9.38 -3.77
C ILE A 8 1.28 10.50 -4.38
N ASP A 9 1.73 11.06 -5.49
CA ASP A 9 0.97 12.00 -6.30
C ASP A 9 0.10 11.28 -7.35
N ASP A 10 -0.75 12.05 -8.04
CA ASP A 10 -1.68 11.52 -9.02
C ASP A 10 -0.96 10.89 -10.23
N GLU A 11 0.15 11.48 -10.67
CA GLU A 11 0.97 10.96 -11.78
C GLU A 11 1.58 9.60 -11.43
N THR A 12 2.13 9.47 -10.22
CA THR A 12 2.65 8.21 -9.72
C THR A 12 1.55 7.17 -9.60
N LEU A 13 0.38 7.53 -9.09
CA LEU A 13 -0.74 6.60 -8.98
C LEU A 13 -1.21 6.12 -10.36
N GLU A 14 -1.37 7.02 -11.32
CA GLU A 14 -1.76 6.70 -12.69
C GLU A 14 -0.73 5.77 -13.35
N ARG A 15 0.56 6.06 -13.19
CA ARG A 15 1.64 5.18 -13.66
C ARG A 15 1.54 3.78 -13.07
N LEU A 16 1.26 3.66 -11.77
CA LEU A 16 1.11 2.35 -11.11
C LEU A 16 -0.09 1.56 -11.65
N VAL A 17 -1.23 2.23 -11.88
CA VAL A 17 -2.41 1.58 -12.48
C VAL A 17 -2.06 1.03 -13.87
N ASN A 18 -1.43 1.86 -14.71
CA ASN A 18 -1.08 1.47 -16.07
C ASN A 18 0.06 0.43 -16.15
N ARG A 19 0.90 0.33 -15.12
CA ARG A 19 1.95 -0.69 -15.02
C ARG A 19 1.38 -2.06 -14.65
N GLU A 20 0.47 -2.10 -13.69
CA GLU A 20 -0.04 -3.37 -13.13
C GLU A 20 -1.25 -3.92 -13.89
N PHE A 21 -1.95 -3.08 -14.66
CA PHE A 21 -3.20 -3.44 -15.34
C PHE A 21 -3.20 -3.03 -16.81
N THR A 22 -3.84 -3.84 -17.64
CA THR A 22 -4.01 -3.55 -19.07
C THR A 22 -4.97 -2.38 -19.29
N SER A 23 -4.90 -1.74 -20.46
CA SER A 23 -5.81 -0.65 -20.86
C SER A 23 -7.29 -0.99 -20.66
N ASP A 24 -7.65 -2.25 -20.92
CA ASP A 24 -9.04 -2.72 -20.87
C ASP A 24 -9.55 -2.88 -19.42
N THR A 25 -8.63 -3.00 -18.46
CA THR A 25 -8.95 -3.17 -17.03
C THR A 25 -8.67 -1.91 -16.20
N ALA A 26 -7.81 -1.00 -16.67
CA ALA A 26 -7.45 0.23 -15.98
C ALA A 26 -8.67 1.07 -15.58
N GLY A 27 -9.66 1.25 -16.47
CA GLY A 27 -10.89 2.00 -16.14
C GLY A 27 -11.71 1.39 -14.99
N ARG A 28 -11.73 0.06 -14.89
CA ARG A 28 -12.41 -0.64 -13.79
C ARG A 28 -11.62 -0.53 -12.48
N VAL A 29 -10.29 -0.59 -12.55
CA VAL A 29 -9.40 -0.39 -11.40
C VAL A 29 -9.59 1.01 -10.83
N HIS A 30 -9.54 2.04 -11.67
CA HIS A 30 -9.82 3.43 -11.28
C HIS A 30 -11.16 3.57 -10.56
N SER A 31 -12.22 3.03 -11.15
CA SER A 31 -13.56 3.06 -10.54
C SER A 31 -13.61 2.41 -9.16
N LEU A 32 -12.88 1.30 -8.97
CA LEU A 32 -12.80 0.63 -7.67
C LEU A 32 -11.98 1.43 -6.66
N LEU A 33 -10.82 1.96 -7.07
CA LEU A 33 -9.97 2.79 -6.22
C LEU A 33 -10.70 4.06 -5.76
N GLU A 34 -11.56 4.65 -6.60
CA GLU A 34 -12.38 5.81 -6.23
C GLU A 34 -13.36 5.54 -5.09
N THR A 35 -13.72 4.28 -4.86
CA THR A 35 -14.56 3.90 -3.71
C THR A 35 -13.88 4.26 -2.39
N TYR A 36 -12.56 4.10 -2.31
CA TYR A 36 -11.75 4.65 -1.22
C TYR A 36 -11.33 6.09 -1.56
N GLY A 37 -11.74 7.07 -0.74
CA GLY A 37 -11.66 8.50 -1.06
C GLY A 37 -13.03 9.19 -1.27
N ALA A 38 -14.11 8.44 -1.48
CA ALA A 38 -15.46 9.01 -1.67
C ALA A 38 -16.05 9.67 -0.41
N LYS A 39 -15.52 9.40 0.78
CA LYS A 39 -16.00 9.95 2.06
C LYS A 39 -14.95 10.90 2.66
N PRO A 40 -15.36 11.94 3.42
CA PRO A 40 -14.42 12.90 4.02
C PRO A 40 -13.39 12.28 4.97
N HIS A 41 -13.73 11.16 5.63
CA HIS A 41 -12.82 10.45 6.54
C HIS A 41 -11.87 9.48 5.83
N HIS A 42 -12.01 9.29 4.51
CA HIS A 42 -11.01 8.56 3.72
C HIS A 42 -9.82 9.50 3.44
N ILE A 43 -8.87 9.50 4.38
CA ILE A 43 -7.62 10.26 4.32
C ILE A 43 -6.53 9.50 3.55
N GLU A 44 -5.44 10.19 3.22
CA GLU A 44 -4.25 9.60 2.58
C GLU A 44 -4.57 8.83 1.28
N ARG A 45 -5.52 9.35 0.50
CA ARG A 45 -6.18 8.65 -0.62
C ARG A 45 -5.19 7.96 -1.55
N ASN A 46 -4.20 8.69 -2.05
CA ASN A 46 -3.25 8.14 -3.03
C ASN A 46 -2.31 7.11 -2.42
N ARG A 47 -1.86 7.32 -1.17
CA ARG A 47 -1.06 6.34 -0.42
C ARG A 47 -1.82 5.03 -0.23
N VAL A 48 -3.07 5.11 0.23
CA VAL A 48 -3.91 3.92 0.42
C VAL A 48 -4.22 3.23 -0.91
N ARG A 49 -4.53 3.99 -1.96
CA ARG A 49 -4.77 3.43 -3.31
C ARG A 49 -3.52 2.74 -3.87
N ALA A 50 -2.33 3.30 -3.66
CA ALA A 50 -1.07 2.65 -4.03
C ALA A 50 -0.83 1.36 -3.22
N ALA A 51 -1.13 1.36 -1.92
CA ALA A 51 -1.06 0.16 -1.08
C ALA A 51 -2.02 -0.94 -1.58
N ILE A 52 -3.25 -0.58 -1.97
CA ILE A 52 -4.21 -1.49 -2.61
C ILE A 52 -3.62 -2.10 -3.90
N LEU A 53 -3.02 -1.27 -4.75
CA LEU A 53 -2.38 -1.74 -6.00
C LEU A 53 -1.23 -2.70 -5.72
N LYS A 54 -0.36 -2.40 -4.76
CA LYS A 54 0.77 -3.26 -4.36
C LYS A 54 0.29 -4.65 -3.92
N LEU A 55 -0.71 -4.70 -3.04
CA LEU A 55 -1.25 -5.94 -2.50
C LEU A 55 -2.10 -6.74 -3.49
N ALA A 56 -2.57 -6.09 -4.55
CA ALA A 56 -3.42 -6.74 -5.54
C ALA A 56 -2.63 -7.56 -6.57
N HIS A 57 -1.35 -7.28 -6.79
CA HIS A 57 -0.48 -8.01 -7.74
C HIS A 57 -1.12 -8.20 -9.13
N GLY A 58 -1.81 -7.18 -9.64
CA GLY A 58 -2.51 -7.23 -10.94
C GLY A 58 -3.85 -8.00 -10.94
N ASP A 59 -4.32 -8.51 -9.81
CA ASP A 59 -5.63 -9.19 -9.69
C ASP A 59 -6.75 -8.19 -9.40
N LEU A 60 -7.70 -8.03 -10.33
CA LEU A 60 -8.85 -7.15 -10.15
C LEU A 60 -9.73 -7.59 -8.97
N GLY A 61 -9.82 -8.89 -8.69
CA GLY A 61 -10.55 -9.40 -7.51
C GLY A 61 -9.90 -8.96 -6.21
N ALA A 62 -8.56 -8.93 -6.15
CA ALA A 62 -7.80 -8.47 -5.01
C ALA A 62 -8.00 -6.96 -4.77
N ILE A 63 -8.10 -6.14 -5.81
CA ILE A 63 -8.45 -4.72 -5.68
C ILE A 63 -9.76 -4.57 -4.90
N GLN A 64 -10.82 -5.31 -5.28
CA GLN A 64 -12.12 -5.24 -4.60
C GLN A 64 -12.04 -5.64 -3.13
N ARG A 65 -11.28 -6.71 -2.82
CA ARG A 65 -11.07 -7.16 -1.44
C ARG A 65 -10.33 -6.10 -0.63
N GLN A 66 -9.22 -5.57 -1.15
CA GLN A 66 -8.41 -4.58 -0.45
C GLN A 66 -9.12 -3.23 -0.30
N VAL A 67 -9.94 -2.81 -1.26
CA VAL A 67 -10.83 -1.64 -1.09
C VAL A 67 -11.78 -1.85 0.09
N SER A 68 -12.35 -3.06 0.23
CA SER A 68 -13.27 -3.36 1.34
C SER A 68 -12.56 -3.34 2.70
N VAL A 69 -11.33 -3.86 2.75
CA VAL A 69 -10.47 -3.76 3.96
C VAL A 69 -10.16 -2.29 4.25
N ALA A 70 -9.75 -1.50 3.25
CA ALA A 70 -9.40 -0.10 3.44
C ALA A 70 -10.55 0.75 3.97
N ILE A 71 -11.78 0.51 3.48
CA ILE A 71 -12.99 1.19 3.98
C ILE A 71 -13.25 0.87 5.45
N THR A 72 -12.90 -0.35 5.90
CA THR A 72 -13.07 -0.78 7.29
C THR A 72 -11.97 -0.19 8.17
N ASP A 73 -10.72 -0.43 7.80
CA ASP A 73 -9.53 0.18 8.39
C ASP A 73 -8.39 0.25 7.36
N PHE A 74 -8.07 1.46 6.92
CA PHE A 74 -7.02 1.66 5.91
C PHE A 74 -5.62 1.31 6.43
N ARG A 75 -5.43 1.28 7.76
CA ARG A 75 -4.14 0.96 8.36
C ARG A 75 -3.76 -0.50 8.16
N ASP A 76 -4.73 -1.40 8.02
CA ASP A 76 -4.46 -2.81 7.70
C ASP A 76 -3.88 -2.94 6.29
N VAL A 77 -4.38 -2.14 5.34
CA VAL A 77 -3.90 -2.14 3.95
C VAL A 77 -2.54 -1.46 3.85
N VAL A 78 -2.38 -0.29 4.47
CA VAL A 78 -1.10 0.44 4.50
C VAL A 78 -0.03 -0.39 5.23
N GLY A 79 -0.37 -0.95 6.39
CA GLY A 79 0.52 -1.81 7.18
C GLY A 79 1.02 -3.00 6.39
N ALA A 80 0.11 -3.76 5.77
CA ALA A 80 0.47 -4.93 4.97
C ALA A 80 1.29 -4.56 3.72
N ALA A 81 1.06 -3.39 3.12
CA ALA A 81 1.78 -2.97 1.92
C ALA A 81 3.16 -2.37 2.24
N GLU A 82 3.27 -1.51 3.25
CA GLU A 82 4.44 -0.68 3.52
C GLU A 82 5.33 -1.24 4.62
N TYR A 83 4.79 -2.05 5.54
CA TYR A 83 5.51 -2.62 6.68
C TYR A 83 5.24 -4.13 6.87
N PRO A 84 5.34 -4.97 5.81
CA PRO A 84 4.92 -6.36 5.90
C PRO A 84 5.68 -7.17 6.96
N ARG A 85 6.98 -6.95 7.14
CA ARG A 85 7.75 -7.68 8.16
C ARG A 85 7.38 -7.25 9.58
N GLN A 86 7.11 -5.96 9.78
CA GLN A 86 6.61 -5.49 11.08
C GLN A 86 5.22 -6.06 11.39
N MET A 87 4.35 -6.18 10.37
CA MET A 87 3.04 -6.82 10.51
C MET A 87 3.16 -8.32 10.83
N GLU A 88 4.17 -8.99 10.27
CA GLU A 88 4.42 -10.42 10.49
C GLU A 88 4.82 -10.74 11.94
N ILE A 89 5.70 -9.94 12.55
CA ILE A 89 6.10 -10.15 13.95
C ILE A 89 5.01 -9.70 14.95
N GLY A 90 4.08 -8.86 14.49
CA GLY A 90 2.93 -8.39 15.27
C GLY A 90 3.31 -7.59 16.54
N PHE A 91 2.30 -7.26 17.34
CA PHE A 91 2.49 -6.42 18.53
C PHE A 91 3.44 -7.05 19.58
N ALA A 92 3.31 -8.36 19.82
CA ALA A 92 4.16 -9.07 20.76
C ALA A 92 5.62 -9.10 20.28
N GLY A 93 5.86 -9.49 19.03
CA GLY A 93 7.21 -9.52 18.46
C GLY A 93 7.86 -8.14 18.43
N MET A 94 7.09 -7.08 18.16
CA MET A 94 7.61 -5.70 18.24
C MET A 94 8.02 -5.30 19.66
N SER A 95 7.31 -5.78 20.68
CA SER A 95 7.60 -5.45 22.09
C SER A 95 8.86 -6.15 22.60
N ASP A 96 9.13 -7.35 22.07
CA ASP A 96 10.28 -8.18 22.47
C ASP A 96 11.55 -7.88 21.64
N ALA A 97 11.41 -7.21 20.50
CA ALA A 97 12.50 -6.88 19.59
C ALA A 97 13.39 -5.74 20.13
N SER A 98 14.69 -5.80 19.82
CA SER A 98 15.59 -4.66 20.05
C SER A 98 15.28 -3.53 19.08
N GLU A 99 15.62 -2.29 19.47
CA GLU A 99 15.49 -1.12 18.58
C GLU A 99 16.27 -1.31 17.27
N GLU A 100 17.45 -1.93 17.34
CA GLU A 100 18.26 -2.25 16.16
C GLU A 100 17.52 -3.20 15.21
N HIS A 101 16.87 -4.24 15.74
CA HIS A 101 16.09 -5.17 14.94
C HIS A 101 14.88 -4.48 14.31
N LEU A 102 14.14 -3.67 15.07
CA LEU A 102 13.00 -2.90 14.55
C LEU A 102 13.42 -1.92 13.44
N GLN A 103 14.58 -1.28 13.60
CA GLN A 103 15.13 -0.38 12.60
C GLN A 103 15.55 -1.13 11.32
N ASP A 104 16.11 -2.33 11.45
CA ASP A 104 16.45 -3.19 10.32
C ASP A 104 15.20 -3.63 9.54
N LEU A 105 14.13 -4.07 10.24
CA LEU A 105 12.86 -4.41 9.60
C LEU A 105 12.27 -3.23 8.82
N LYS A 106 12.26 -2.03 9.42
CA LYS A 106 11.81 -0.80 8.75
C LYS A 106 12.62 -0.50 7.50
N ASN A 107 13.94 -0.65 7.55
CA ASN A 107 14.82 -0.40 6.41
C ASN A 107 14.55 -1.38 5.27
N GLN A 108 14.33 -2.66 5.59
CA GLN A 108 14.01 -3.69 4.60
C GLN A 108 12.64 -3.47 3.96
N ASP A 109 11.61 -3.23 4.77
CA ASP A 109 10.25 -2.97 4.28
C ASP A 109 10.20 -1.72 3.39
N TRP A 110 10.92 -0.66 3.79
CA TRP A 110 11.05 0.54 2.98
C TRP A 110 11.77 0.30 1.67
N LYS A 111 12.89 -0.44 1.70
CA LYS A 111 13.62 -0.81 0.49
C LYS A 111 12.71 -1.56 -0.49
N ASP A 112 11.98 -2.56 0.00
CA ASP A 112 11.07 -3.35 -0.84
C ASP A 112 9.94 -2.50 -1.42
N TYR A 113 9.40 -1.56 -0.65
CA TYR A 113 8.39 -0.63 -1.14
C TYR A 113 8.95 0.30 -2.22
N CYS A 114 10.14 0.88 -2.00
CA CYS A 114 10.81 1.73 -2.99
C CYS A 114 11.14 0.96 -4.27
N ASP A 115 11.66 -0.25 -4.15
CA ASP A 115 11.98 -1.12 -5.29
C ASP A 115 10.70 -1.44 -6.07
N TRP A 116 9.59 -1.76 -5.38
CA TRP A 116 8.28 -1.92 -6.04
C TRP A 116 7.79 -0.64 -6.71
N LEU A 117 7.98 0.53 -6.10
CA LEU A 117 7.52 1.82 -6.64
C LEU A 117 8.27 2.18 -7.93
N GLN A 118 9.56 1.85 -8.00
CA GLN A 118 10.47 2.16 -9.10
C GLN A 118 10.55 1.06 -10.18
N LYS A 119 9.98 -0.12 -9.92
CA LYS A 119 9.92 -1.21 -10.90
C LYS A 119 9.36 -0.69 -12.26
N PRO A 120 10.03 -1.02 -13.39
CA PRO A 120 9.60 -0.62 -14.72
C PRO A 120 8.25 -1.24 -15.11
#